data_AF-A0A7C7NEQ6-F1
#
_entry.id   AF-A0A7C7NEQ6-F1
#
_cell.length_a   1.000
_cell.length_b   1.000
_cell.length_c   1.000
_cell.angle_alpha   90.00
_cell.angle_beta   90.00
_cell.angle_gamma   90.00
#
_symmetry.space_group_name_H-M   'P 1'
#
loop_
_entity.id
_entity.type
_entity.pdbx_description
1 polymer ?
#
loop_
_entity_poly.entity_id
_entity_poly.type
_entity_poly.pdbx_seq_one_letter_code
_entity_poly.pdbx_strand_id
1 'polypeptide(L)'
;MKKLLLLLSLLLATNASAHSGDTGEHTHIFNQCETKEKIDTLNQLPVSLKLNAPKYPKRAQQRGLEGKVLVEFDVDVGGKVINPKVIWSENEVFNSSALKSVSSWLFKPALENGEPILSKGQRHLISFLLEGSENTLNLGSEFNNLVMKVKAGLRTGKVESPIKKIDTLLARENLDEITRAGLLYLKASSLYRAEAPNEEIKSLLIESKQHYEGVMVQSETENISVLGVTSMKLQTFGGILLGQMYFDESNWQKAEEELSEAILASRGSGLKSQRFYQAYLQLGMASYYQQKWCLAAKSWEKAKILAKEYQINFPEQLAEPFDYAQSKI
;
A
#
# COMPACT_ATOMS: atom_id res chain seq x y z
N MET A 1 -13.63 47.20 20.53
CA MET A 1 -13.90 46.77 21.93
C MET A 1 -14.44 45.35 21.85
N LYS A 2 -13.92 44.26 22.44
CA LYS A 2 -12.85 43.91 23.38
C LYS A 2 -12.48 42.44 22.99
N LYS A 3 -11.21 42.13 22.74
CA LYS A 3 -10.35 41.21 23.53
C LYS A 3 -10.97 39.83 23.82
N LEU A 4 -10.44 38.75 23.23
CA LEU A 4 -9.33 37.90 23.74
C LEU A 4 -9.94 36.60 24.29
N LEU A 5 -9.62 35.44 23.71
CA LEU A 5 -8.74 34.48 24.37
C LEU A 5 -8.01 33.60 23.35
N LEU A 6 -6.69 33.78 23.34
CA LEU A 6 -5.72 32.75 22.99
C LEU A 6 -6.03 31.48 23.79
N LEU A 7 -6.12 30.34 23.11
CA LEU A 7 -5.57 29.09 23.62
C LEU A 7 -4.73 28.47 22.50
N LEU A 8 -3.46 28.87 22.53
CA LEU A 8 -2.36 28.21 21.86
C LEU A 8 -2.13 26.87 22.57
N SER A 9 -2.90 25.83 22.24
CA SER A 9 -2.53 24.46 22.61
C SER A 9 -1.63 23.90 21.51
N LEU A 10 -0.35 24.17 21.69
CA LEU A 10 0.77 23.55 21.03
C LEU A 10 0.72 22.02 21.29
N LEU A 11 0.29 21.25 20.30
CA LEU A 11 0.54 19.81 20.17
C LEU A 11 0.58 19.43 18.68
N LEU A 12 1.34 20.21 17.89
CA LEU A 12 1.79 19.76 16.56
C LEU A 12 3.01 18.86 16.75
N ALA A 13 2.75 17.56 16.89
CA ALA A 13 3.76 16.53 16.65
C ALA A 13 3.09 15.21 16.25
N THR A 14 2.24 15.26 15.22
CA THR A 14 1.84 14.08 14.44
C THR A 14 2.11 14.41 12.98
N ASN A 15 3.37 14.32 12.54
CA ASN A 15 3.72 14.51 11.12
C ASN A 15 4.23 13.21 10.49
N ALA A 16 4.11 12.09 11.21
CA ALA A 16 4.60 10.80 10.76
C ALA A 16 3.91 9.68 11.51
N SER A 17 3.56 8.61 10.80
CA SER A 17 2.88 7.46 11.34
C SER A 17 3.66 6.20 11.02
N ALA A 18 3.70 5.28 11.99
CA ALA A 18 4.26 3.95 11.79
C ALA A 18 3.17 2.91 11.98
N HIS A 19 3.11 1.93 11.09
CA HIS A 19 2.09 0.89 11.10
C HIS A 19 2.72 -0.48 10.98
N SER A 20 2.10 -1.45 11.63
CA SER A 20 2.47 -2.85 11.59
C SER A 20 1.49 -3.58 10.67
N GLY A 21 1.99 -4.25 9.61
CA GLY A 21 1.24 -5.24 8.83
C GLY A 21 1.88 -6.64 8.84
N ASP A 22 1.06 -7.68 8.98
CA ASP A 22 1.49 -9.08 8.89
C ASP A 22 1.96 -9.41 7.46
N THR A 23 3.01 -10.23 7.34
CA THR A 23 3.48 -10.79 6.06
C THR A 23 2.86 -12.16 5.75
N GLY A 24 2.05 -12.71 6.64
CA GLY A 24 1.34 -13.97 6.47
C GLY A 24 0.51 -14.02 5.18
N GLU A 25 0.61 -15.16 4.50
CA GLU A 25 -0.02 -15.45 3.22
C GLU A 25 -1.54 -15.35 3.32
N HIS A 26 -2.08 -14.23 2.82
CA HIS A 26 -3.44 -14.15 2.32
C HIS A 26 -3.38 -13.31 1.04
N THR A 27 -3.21 -13.99 -0.10
CA THR A 27 -3.38 -13.45 -1.46
C THR A 27 -4.78 -12.84 -1.68
N HIS A 28 -5.69 -13.01 -0.71
CA HIS A 28 -7.04 -12.47 -0.72
C HIS A 28 -7.10 -11.09 -0.05
N ILE A 29 -7.58 -10.09 -0.79
CA ILE A 29 -7.83 -8.71 -0.29
C ILE A 29 -8.74 -8.71 0.93
N PHE A 30 -9.72 -9.62 0.94
CA PHE A 30 -10.69 -9.81 2.00
C PHE A 30 -10.68 -11.28 2.43
N ASN A 31 -10.01 -11.58 3.55
CA ASN A 31 -9.97 -12.94 4.11
C ASN A 31 -11.37 -13.51 4.39
N GLN A 32 -12.40 -12.65 4.54
CA GLN A 32 -13.80 -13.09 4.70
C GLN A 32 -14.39 -13.76 3.46
N CYS A 33 -13.75 -13.61 2.30
CA CYS A 33 -14.19 -14.23 1.05
C CYS A 33 -13.60 -15.61 0.82
N GLU A 34 -12.73 -16.09 1.71
CA GLU A 34 -12.27 -17.46 1.72
C GLU A 34 -13.38 -18.38 2.27
N THR A 35 -13.49 -19.60 1.73
CA THR A 35 -14.33 -20.63 2.35
C THR A 35 -13.80 -20.88 3.76
N LYS A 36 -14.64 -20.63 4.77
CA LYS A 36 -14.31 -20.92 6.18
C LYS A 36 -13.91 -22.39 6.32
N GLU A 37 -12.62 -22.68 6.28
CA GLU A 37 -12.13 -23.95 6.80
C GLU A 37 -12.54 -24.01 8.28
N LYS A 38 -12.93 -25.20 8.75
CA LYS A 38 -13.20 -25.39 10.17
C LYS A 38 -11.93 -25.01 10.92
N ILE A 39 -12.02 -24.00 11.78
CA ILE A 39 -10.91 -23.58 12.63
C ILE A 39 -10.46 -24.82 13.41
N ASP A 40 -9.26 -25.31 13.12
CA ASP A 40 -8.64 -26.34 13.92
C ASP A 40 -8.39 -25.72 15.30
N THR A 41 -9.19 -26.13 16.29
CA THR A 41 -9.08 -25.60 17.65
C THR A 41 -7.89 -26.19 18.41
N LEU A 42 -7.34 -27.30 17.91
CA LEU A 42 -6.22 -28.00 18.51
C LEU A 42 -4.90 -27.53 17.92
N ASN A 43 -4.86 -27.19 16.63
CA ASN A 43 -3.66 -26.69 15.97
C ASN A 43 -3.88 -25.26 15.46
N GLN A 44 -3.26 -24.30 16.12
CA GLN A 44 -3.44 -22.87 15.84
C GLN A 44 -2.09 -22.18 15.69
N LEU A 45 -1.98 -21.31 14.69
CA LEU A 45 -0.92 -20.31 14.60
C LEU A 45 -1.08 -19.24 15.70
N PRO A 46 0.00 -18.53 16.07
CA PRO A 46 -0.12 -17.49 17.08
C PRO A 46 -1.02 -16.36 16.58
N VAL A 47 -1.90 -15.84 17.44
CA VAL A 47 -2.85 -14.78 17.07
C VAL A 47 -2.45 -13.49 17.76
N SER A 48 -2.29 -12.41 16.99
CA SER A 48 -1.93 -11.11 17.57
C SER A 48 -3.00 -10.60 18.56
N LEU A 49 -2.58 -10.19 19.76
CA LEU A 49 -3.46 -9.59 20.77
C LEU A 49 -3.21 -8.09 20.92
N LYS A 50 -1.94 -7.69 20.90
CA LYS A 50 -1.55 -6.29 21.06
C LYS A 50 -0.32 -5.97 20.23
N LEU A 51 -0.51 -5.17 19.19
CA LEU A 51 0.55 -4.66 18.33
C LEU A 51 0.73 -3.16 18.58
N ASN A 52 1.66 -2.81 19.47
CA ASN A 52 2.01 -1.40 19.67
C ASN A 52 2.73 -0.87 18.42
N ALA A 53 2.33 0.31 17.94
CA ALA A 53 2.98 0.97 16.80
C ALA A 53 4.38 1.48 17.18
N PRO A 54 5.36 1.44 16.24
CA PRO A 54 6.69 1.96 16.49
C PRO A 54 6.67 3.48 16.65
N LYS A 55 7.66 4.01 17.39
CA LYS A 55 7.86 5.46 17.43
C LYS A 55 8.66 5.90 16.22
N TYR A 56 8.16 6.86 15.45
CA TYR A 56 8.93 7.37 14.32
C TYR A 56 10.30 7.94 14.76
N PRO A 57 11.43 7.53 14.17
CA PRO A 57 12.73 8.10 14.53
C PRO A 57 12.78 9.61 14.21
N LYS A 58 13.08 10.45 15.22
CA LYS A 58 13.12 11.92 15.04
C LYS A 58 14.03 12.37 13.89
N ARG A 59 15.20 11.74 13.75
CA ARG A 59 16.16 12.05 12.66
C ARG A 59 15.60 11.71 11.28
N ALA A 60 14.85 10.61 11.15
CA ALA A 60 14.20 10.23 9.89
C ALA A 60 13.08 11.21 9.55
N GLN A 61 12.24 11.53 10.54
CA GLN A 61 11.13 12.49 10.39
C GLN A 61 11.63 13.87 9.94
N GLN A 62 12.67 14.40 10.60
CA GLN A 62 13.26 15.71 10.24
C GLN A 62 13.86 15.75 8.84
N ARG A 63 14.30 14.60 8.31
CA ARG A 63 14.90 14.46 6.99
C ARG A 63 13.90 14.07 5.91
N GLY A 64 12.62 13.90 6.25
CA GLY A 64 11.61 13.45 5.30
C GLY A 64 11.85 12.02 4.79
N LEU A 65 12.49 11.17 5.59
CA LEU A 65 12.78 9.78 5.22
C LEU A 65 11.61 8.90 5.63
N GLU A 66 11.08 8.13 4.68
CA GLU A 66 10.20 6.98 4.91
C GLU A 66 10.97 5.67 4.78
N GLY A 67 10.38 4.57 5.24
CA GLY A 67 10.99 3.27 5.01
C GLY A 67 10.21 2.11 5.62
N LYS A 68 10.59 0.89 5.25
CA LYS A 68 10.08 -0.35 5.83
C LYS A 68 11.17 -1.17 6.49
N VAL A 69 10.77 -1.95 7.50
CA VAL A 69 11.63 -2.88 8.23
C VAL A 69 10.90 -4.22 8.38
N LEU A 70 11.50 -5.29 7.89
CA LEU A 70 11.03 -6.65 8.10
C LEU A 70 11.73 -7.23 9.35
N VAL A 71 10.94 -7.56 10.36
CA VAL A 71 11.42 -8.15 11.61
C VAL A 71 10.97 -9.59 11.68
N GLU A 72 11.91 -10.48 12.00
CA GLU A 72 11.65 -11.88 12.33
C GLU A 72 11.79 -12.07 13.86
N PHE A 73 10.91 -12.85 14.46
CA PHE A 73 10.89 -13.12 15.90
C PHE A 73 10.20 -14.46 16.20
N ASP A 74 10.31 -14.93 17.43
CA ASP A 74 9.55 -16.09 17.91
C ASP A 74 8.50 -15.65 18.93
N VAL A 75 7.43 -16.44 19.08
CA VAL A 75 6.41 -16.28 20.11
C VAL A 75 6.51 -17.45 21.08
N ASP A 76 6.81 -17.16 22.35
CA ASP A 76 6.91 -18.18 23.39
C ASP A 76 5.55 -18.78 23.78
N VAL A 77 5.58 -19.84 24.59
CA VAL A 77 4.37 -20.54 25.08
C VAL A 77 3.44 -19.64 25.91
N GLY A 78 3.94 -18.50 26.41
CA GLY A 78 3.18 -17.48 27.14
C GLY A 78 2.66 -16.36 26.24
N GLY A 79 2.90 -16.42 24.92
CA GLY A 79 2.47 -15.41 23.96
C GLY A 79 3.35 -14.16 23.90
N LYS A 80 4.55 -14.18 24.49
CA LYS A 80 5.50 -13.06 24.42
C LYS A 80 6.44 -13.22 23.23
N VAL A 81 6.81 -12.09 22.65
CA VAL A 81 7.83 -12.04 21.60
C VAL A 81 9.22 -12.24 22.21
N ILE A 82 10.00 -13.14 21.63
CA ILE A 82 11.42 -13.38 21.94
C ILE A 82 12.26 -13.40 20.65
N ASN A 83 13.57 -13.23 20.78
CA ASN A 83 14.54 -13.25 19.68
C ASN A 83 14.25 -12.31 18.48
N PRO A 84 13.74 -11.07 18.66
CA PRO A 84 13.46 -10.20 17.53
C PRO A 84 14.76 -9.76 16.82
N LYS A 85 14.80 -9.93 15.50
CA LYS A 85 15.92 -9.53 14.64
C LYS A 85 15.40 -8.88 13.35
N VAL A 86 16.12 -7.88 12.86
CA VAL A 86 15.85 -7.30 11.54
C VAL A 86 16.46 -8.21 10.50
N ILE A 87 15.63 -8.71 9.58
CA ILE A 87 16.09 -9.54 8.45
C ILE A 87 16.16 -8.73 7.15
N TRP A 88 15.47 -7.58 7.08
CA TRP A 88 15.61 -6.61 6.00
C TRP A 88 15.15 -5.21 6.42
N SER A 89 15.75 -4.16 5.87
CA SER A 89 15.32 -2.78 6.08
C SER A 89 15.73 -1.88 4.92
N GLU A 90 14.86 -0.95 4.51
CA GLU A 90 15.22 0.08 3.52
C GLU A 90 16.28 1.05 4.06
N ASN A 91 16.24 1.31 5.37
CA ASN A 91 17.18 2.22 6.02
C ASN A 91 17.34 1.85 7.51
N GLU A 92 18.59 1.68 7.94
CA GLU A 92 18.91 1.27 9.31
C GLU A 92 18.42 2.24 10.39
N VAL A 93 18.14 3.50 10.03
CA VAL A 93 17.57 4.51 10.94
C VAL A 93 16.27 4.06 11.61
N PHE A 94 15.54 3.14 10.98
CA PHE A 94 14.26 2.60 11.47
C PHE A 94 14.41 1.37 12.37
N ASN A 95 15.54 0.65 12.29
CA ASN A 95 15.71 -0.69 12.87
C ASN A 95 15.49 -0.72 14.38
N SER A 96 16.13 0.20 15.11
CA SER A 96 15.99 0.26 16.58
C SER A 96 14.54 0.51 17.02
N SER A 97 13.80 1.33 16.28
CA SER A 97 12.39 1.61 16.61
C SER A 97 11.50 0.41 16.31
N ALA A 98 11.71 -0.24 15.16
CA ALA A 98 10.99 -1.45 14.78
C ALA A 98 11.18 -2.56 15.83
N LEU A 99 12.43 -2.87 16.19
CA LEU A 99 12.76 -3.89 17.20
C LEU A 99 12.14 -3.59 18.56
N LYS A 100 12.21 -2.33 19.02
CA LYS A 100 11.60 -1.92 20.28
C LYS A 100 10.07 -2.10 20.29
N SER A 101 9.43 -1.85 19.14
CA SER A 101 8.00 -2.05 18.97
C SER A 101 7.63 -3.53 19.06
N VAL A 102 8.29 -4.35 18.24
CA VAL A 102 8.06 -5.81 18.15
C VAL A 102 8.29 -6.50 19.50
N SER A 103 9.33 -6.10 20.23
CA SER A 103 9.61 -6.62 21.57
C SER A 103 8.50 -6.36 22.61
N SER A 104 7.58 -5.43 22.31
CA SER A 104 6.47 -5.08 23.20
C SER A 104 5.13 -5.73 22.81
N TRP A 105 5.11 -6.50 21.72
CA TRP A 105 3.91 -7.14 21.23
C TRP A 105 3.52 -8.35 22.07
N LEU A 106 2.21 -8.63 22.06
CA LEU A 106 1.63 -9.78 22.76
C LEU A 106 0.74 -10.56 21.79
N PHE A 107 0.79 -11.87 21.92
CA PHE A 107 0.08 -12.84 21.11
C PHE A 107 -0.66 -13.84 22.01
N LYS A 108 -1.68 -14.48 21.46
CA LYS A 108 -2.12 -15.79 21.91
C LYS A 108 -1.10 -16.78 21.35
N PRO A 109 -0.52 -17.68 22.16
CA PRO A 109 0.47 -18.63 21.68
C PRO A 109 -0.11 -19.54 20.61
N ALA A 110 0.77 -20.11 19.79
CA ALA A 110 0.41 -21.21 18.91
C ALA A 110 -0.01 -22.43 19.73
N LEU A 111 -0.93 -23.23 19.20
CA LEU A 111 -1.37 -24.48 19.82
C LEU A 111 -0.99 -25.65 18.92
N GLU A 112 -0.55 -26.75 19.53
CA GLU A 112 -0.45 -28.06 18.90
C GLU A 112 -1.16 -29.06 19.80
N ASN A 113 -2.14 -29.78 19.25
CA ASN A 113 -3.01 -30.68 20.03
C ASN A 113 -3.68 -30.02 21.26
N GLY A 114 -3.95 -28.71 21.19
CA GLY A 114 -4.54 -27.91 22.27
C GLY A 114 -3.54 -27.38 23.30
N GLU A 115 -2.26 -27.75 23.22
CA GLU A 115 -1.22 -27.31 24.14
C GLU A 115 -0.40 -26.14 23.54
N PRO A 116 -0.07 -25.09 24.33
CA PRO A 116 0.76 -24.00 23.85
C PRO A 116 2.18 -24.43 23.47
N ILE A 117 2.62 -24.06 22.26
CA ILE A 117 3.96 -24.34 21.76
C ILE A 117 4.74 -23.07 21.39
N LEU A 118 6.06 -23.19 21.36
CA LEU A 118 6.95 -22.17 20.81
C LEU A 118 6.70 -22.04 19.31
N SER A 119 6.31 -20.86 18.86
CA SER A 119 6.15 -20.56 17.43
C SER A 119 7.35 -19.78 16.94
N LYS A 120 8.16 -20.39 16.06
CA LYS A 120 9.39 -19.76 15.54
C LYS A 120 9.17 -18.99 14.25
N GLY A 121 10.07 -18.07 13.96
CA GLY A 121 10.21 -17.46 12.63
C GLY A 121 8.99 -16.65 12.18
N GLN A 122 8.23 -16.10 13.12
CA GLN A 122 7.15 -15.16 12.83
C GLN A 122 7.74 -13.89 12.23
N ARG A 123 7.08 -13.31 11.23
CA ARG A 123 7.60 -12.17 10.48
C ARG A 123 6.58 -11.07 10.38
N HIS A 124 7.06 -9.83 10.38
CA HIS A 124 6.18 -8.66 10.31
C HIS A 124 6.87 -7.51 9.59
N LEU A 125 6.16 -6.92 8.63
CA LEU A 125 6.64 -5.75 7.90
C LEU A 125 6.11 -4.49 8.58
N ILE A 126 7.03 -3.66 9.05
CA ILE A 126 6.73 -2.40 9.70
C ILE A 126 6.98 -1.28 8.70
N SER A 127 5.98 -0.44 8.48
CA SER A 127 6.06 0.72 7.58
C SER A 127 6.13 2.03 8.36
N PHE A 128 7.07 2.88 7.97
CA PHE A 128 7.25 4.25 8.48
C PHE A 128 6.88 5.23 7.36
N LEU A 129 5.68 5.79 7.43
CA LEU A 129 5.13 6.71 6.43
C LEU A 129 5.06 8.15 6.98
N LEU A 130 5.30 9.12 6.12
CA LEU A 130 5.13 10.53 6.45
C LEU A 130 3.72 10.97 6.11
N GLU A 131 3.10 11.64 7.07
CA GLU A 131 1.78 12.21 6.88
C GLU A 131 1.86 13.37 5.88
N GLY A 132 0.96 13.38 4.90
CA GLY A 132 0.96 14.34 3.80
C GLY A 132 1.87 13.97 2.62
N SER A 133 2.65 12.90 2.72
CA SER A 133 3.51 12.38 1.64
C SER A 133 2.92 11.16 0.93
N GLU A 134 1.66 10.82 1.19
CA GLU A 134 1.02 9.61 0.68
C GLU A 134 0.95 9.65 -0.86
N ASN A 135 0.73 10.82 -1.44
CA ASN A 135 0.60 11.04 -2.88
C ASN A 135 1.90 11.56 -3.54
N THR A 136 3.05 11.30 -2.93
CA THR A 136 4.37 11.73 -3.44
C THR A 136 5.34 10.56 -3.55
N LEU A 137 6.27 10.65 -4.51
CA LEU A 137 7.36 9.70 -4.71
C LEU A 137 8.67 10.35 -4.25
N ASN A 138 9.37 9.72 -3.32
CA ASN A 138 10.63 10.25 -2.78
C ASN A 138 11.81 9.88 -3.67
N LEU A 139 11.85 10.44 -4.88
CA LEU A 139 12.86 10.17 -5.93
C LEU A 139 13.86 11.33 -6.11
N GLY A 140 14.03 12.14 -5.07
CA GLY A 140 14.98 13.25 -5.07
C GLY A 140 14.49 14.52 -5.78
N SER A 141 15.33 15.56 -5.72
CA SER A 141 14.97 16.91 -6.15
C SER A 141 14.81 17.07 -7.67
N GLU A 142 15.58 16.34 -8.48
CA GLU A 142 15.45 16.39 -9.95
C GLU A 142 14.06 15.88 -10.38
N PHE A 143 13.61 14.76 -9.80
CA PHE A 143 12.27 14.21 -10.04
C PHE A 143 11.17 15.16 -9.55
N ASN A 144 11.29 15.69 -8.33
CA ASN A 144 10.30 16.62 -7.78
C ASN A 144 10.14 17.89 -8.63
N ASN A 145 11.27 18.45 -9.11
CA ASN A 145 11.25 19.59 -10.02
C ASN A 145 10.56 19.26 -11.34
N LEU A 146 10.75 18.05 -11.86
CA LEU A 146 10.09 17.59 -13.07
C LEU A 146 8.58 17.45 -12.88
N VAL A 147 8.14 16.85 -11.78
CA VAL A 147 6.71 16.75 -11.42
C VAL A 147 6.05 18.13 -11.37
N MET A 148 6.71 19.13 -10.78
CA MET A 148 6.19 20.51 -10.76
C MET A 148 6.05 21.10 -12.17
N LYS A 149 7.05 20.89 -13.05
CA LYS A 149 7.01 21.36 -14.44
C LYS A 149 5.93 20.66 -15.26
N VAL A 150 5.76 19.36 -15.09
CA VAL A 150 4.68 18.57 -15.71
C VAL A 150 3.32 19.10 -15.28
N LYS A 151 3.08 19.27 -13.97
CA LYS A 151 1.82 19.83 -13.45
C LYS A 151 1.53 21.21 -14.01
N ALA A 152 2.54 22.08 -14.08
CA ALA A 152 2.41 23.41 -14.69
C ALA A 152 2.08 23.31 -16.19
N GLY A 153 2.79 22.45 -16.93
CA GLY A 153 2.58 22.21 -18.35
C GLY A 153 1.18 21.71 -18.67
N LEU A 154 0.68 20.72 -17.92
CA LEU A 154 -0.69 20.19 -18.03
C LEU A 154 -1.74 21.29 -17.84
N ARG A 155 -1.56 22.17 -16.83
CA ARG A 155 -2.49 23.29 -16.58
C ARG A 155 -2.50 24.32 -17.72
N THR A 156 -1.37 24.52 -18.39
CA THR A 156 -1.22 25.54 -19.43
C THR A 156 -1.32 25.01 -20.86
N GLY A 157 -1.54 23.70 -21.05
CA GLY A 157 -1.48 23.06 -22.37
C GLY A 157 -0.10 23.08 -23.02
N LYS A 158 0.98 23.06 -22.23
CA LYS A 158 2.39 23.09 -22.67
C LYS A 158 3.17 21.91 -22.09
N VAL A 159 2.59 20.71 -22.16
CA VAL A 159 3.12 19.51 -21.50
C VAL A 159 4.25 18.83 -22.29
N GLU A 160 4.41 19.17 -23.57
CA GLU A 160 5.35 18.56 -24.51
C GLU A 160 6.80 18.74 -24.04
N SER A 161 7.16 19.95 -23.59
CA SER A 161 8.53 20.22 -23.12
C SER A 161 8.90 19.44 -21.85
N PRO A 162 8.05 19.41 -20.80
CA PRO A 162 8.24 18.50 -19.67
C PRO A 162 8.33 17.02 -20.06
N ILE A 163 7.48 16.53 -20.98
CA ILE A 163 7.53 15.14 -21.45
C ILE A 163 8.84 14.83 -22.16
N LYS A 164 9.31 15.69 -23.06
CA LYS A 164 10.61 15.54 -23.72
C LYS A 164 11.78 15.50 -22.72
N LYS A 165 11.66 16.24 -21.61
CA LYS A 165 12.65 16.17 -20.53
C LYS A 165 12.62 14.80 -19.84
N ILE A 166 11.44 14.18 -19.64
CA ILE A 166 11.33 12.80 -19.14
C ILE A 166 12.08 11.84 -20.07
N ASP A 167 11.86 11.91 -21.38
CA ASP A 167 12.54 11.05 -22.36
C ASP A 167 14.05 11.17 -22.29
N THR A 168 14.55 12.40 -22.13
CA THR A 168 15.99 12.68 -21.97
C THR A 168 16.56 12.02 -20.70
N LEU A 169 15.77 11.95 -19.62
CA LEU A 169 16.20 11.31 -18.38
C LEU A 169 16.17 9.79 -18.48
N LEU A 170 15.13 9.22 -19.11
CA LEU A 170 14.99 7.78 -19.34
C LEU A 170 16.12 7.20 -20.22
N ALA A 171 16.69 8.02 -21.10
CA ALA A 171 17.83 7.66 -21.95
C ALA A 171 19.19 7.62 -21.22
N ARG A 172 19.27 7.99 -19.93
CA ARG A 172 20.52 7.90 -19.16
C ARG A 172 20.87 6.44 -18.87
N GLU A 173 22.13 6.07 -19.08
CA GLU A 173 22.62 4.69 -18.85
C GLU A 173 22.58 4.29 -17.36
N ASN A 174 22.99 5.18 -16.46
CA ASN A 174 23.11 4.89 -15.02
C ASN A 174 21.89 5.38 -14.21
N LEU A 175 20.69 5.22 -14.75
CA LEU A 175 19.45 5.58 -14.05
C LEU A 175 19.03 4.45 -13.12
N ASP A 176 18.83 4.73 -11.83
CA ASP A 176 18.35 3.71 -10.90
C ASP A 176 16.93 3.24 -11.28
N GLU A 177 16.67 1.96 -11.04
CA GLU A 177 15.43 1.28 -11.45
C GLU A 177 14.16 1.97 -10.91
N ILE A 178 14.17 2.40 -9.64
CA ILE A 178 12.99 3.02 -9.02
C ILE A 178 12.75 4.42 -9.60
N THR A 179 13.80 5.19 -9.90
CA THR A 179 13.66 6.47 -10.62
C THR A 179 13.19 6.25 -12.06
N ARG A 180 13.68 5.22 -12.75
CA ARG A 180 13.19 4.82 -14.09
C ARG A 180 11.70 4.51 -14.04
N ALA A 181 11.26 3.68 -13.10
CA ALA A 181 9.85 3.40 -12.87
C ALA A 181 9.03 4.68 -12.65
N GLY A 182 9.50 5.57 -11.79
CA GLY A 182 8.82 6.83 -11.49
C GLY A 182 8.71 7.76 -12.69
N LEU A 183 9.74 7.81 -13.54
CA LEU A 183 9.73 8.60 -14.76
C LEU A 183 8.76 8.02 -15.81
N LEU A 184 8.74 6.69 -15.98
CA LEU A 184 7.78 6.00 -16.84
C LEU A 184 6.34 6.25 -16.37
N TYR A 185 6.07 6.11 -15.07
CA TYR A 185 4.76 6.44 -14.49
C TYR A 185 4.40 7.93 -14.68
N LEU A 186 5.35 8.84 -14.46
CA LEU A 186 5.11 10.27 -14.65
C LEU A 186 4.76 10.58 -16.11
N LYS A 187 5.45 9.96 -17.07
CA LYS A 187 5.13 10.09 -18.50
C LYS A 187 3.74 9.54 -18.80
N ALA A 188 3.46 8.30 -18.41
CA ALA A 188 2.17 7.64 -18.62
C ALA A 188 0.99 8.46 -18.05
N SER A 189 1.11 8.90 -16.80
CA SER A 189 0.07 9.69 -16.13
C SER A 189 -0.08 11.11 -16.67
N SER A 190 0.93 11.64 -17.36
CA SER A 190 0.86 12.92 -18.08
C SER A 190 0.15 12.75 -19.43
N LEU A 191 0.50 11.70 -20.17
CA LEU A 191 -0.13 11.33 -21.43
C LEU A 191 -1.61 11.00 -21.25
N TYR A 192 -1.96 10.27 -20.19
CA TYR A 192 -3.35 10.01 -19.82
C TYR A 192 -4.16 11.29 -19.61
N ARG A 193 -3.58 12.27 -18.89
CA ARG A 193 -4.22 13.59 -18.69
C ARG A 193 -4.28 14.46 -19.94
N ALA A 194 -3.44 14.15 -20.93
CA ALA A 194 -3.42 14.81 -22.23
C ALA A 194 -4.26 14.04 -23.28
N GLU A 195 -5.05 13.04 -22.84
CA GLU A 195 -5.93 12.24 -23.71
C GLU A 195 -5.19 11.55 -24.87
N ALA A 196 -3.94 11.13 -24.63
CA ALA A 196 -3.15 10.35 -25.59
C ALA A 196 -3.70 8.91 -25.74
N PRO A 197 -3.32 8.18 -26.81
CA PRO A 197 -3.78 6.80 -27.03
C PRO A 197 -3.45 5.84 -25.87
N ASN A 198 -4.43 5.02 -25.49
CA ASN A 198 -4.31 4.08 -24.35
C ASN A 198 -3.16 3.07 -24.49
N GLU A 199 -2.86 2.58 -25.69
CA GLU A 199 -1.82 1.55 -25.88
C GLU A 199 -0.42 2.04 -25.47
N GLU A 200 -0.07 3.29 -25.78
CA GLU A 200 1.21 3.88 -25.36
C GLU A 200 1.27 4.00 -23.83
N ILE A 201 0.19 4.48 -23.22
CA ILE A 201 0.10 4.66 -21.77
C ILE A 201 0.19 3.32 -21.04
N LYS A 202 -0.54 2.28 -21.49
CA LYS A 202 -0.46 0.93 -20.90
C LYS A 202 0.95 0.36 -21.02
N SER A 203 1.60 0.50 -22.19
CA SER A 203 2.97 0.01 -22.37
C SER A 203 3.95 0.65 -21.39
N LEU A 204 3.84 1.97 -21.17
CA LEU A 204 4.68 2.68 -20.20
C LEU A 204 4.43 2.24 -18.75
N LEU A 205 3.16 1.96 -18.39
CA LEU A 205 2.81 1.47 -17.05
C LEU A 205 3.31 0.05 -16.81
N ILE A 206 3.23 -0.81 -17.82
CA ILE A 206 3.74 -2.19 -17.76
C ILE A 206 5.28 -2.17 -17.63
N GLU A 207 5.97 -1.35 -18.43
CA GLU A 207 7.42 -1.16 -18.29
C GLU A 207 7.78 -0.62 -16.90
N SER A 208 7.05 0.39 -16.42
CA SER A 208 7.25 0.93 -15.07
C SER A 208 7.17 -0.17 -14.00
N LYS A 209 6.19 -1.09 -14.11
CA LYS A 209 5.96 -2.21 -13.18
C LYS A 209 7.14 -3.17 -13.07
N GLN A 210 7.85 -3.41 -14.17
CA GLN A 210 9.03 -4.28 -14.21
C GLN A 210 10.21 -3.75 -13.37
N HIS A 211 10.21 -2.45 -13.07
CA HIS A 211 11.32 -1.77 -12.40
C HIS A 211 11.15 -1.62 -10.88
N TYR A 212 10.03 -2.06 -10.28
CA TYR A 212 9.81 -1.98 -8.83
C TYR A 212 9.39 -3.29 -8.18
N GLU A 213 9.91 -4.42 -8.69
CA GLU A 213 9.71 -5.73 -8.09
C GLU A 213 10.22 -5.79 -6.63
N GLY A 214 9.58 -6.63 -5.82
CA GLY A 214 9.94 -6.76 -4.42
C GLY A 214 11.28 -7.47 -4.23
N VAL A 215 12.03 -7.03 -3.22
CA VAL A 215 13.30 -7.64 -2.86
C VAL A 215 13.03 -9.00 -2.23
N MET A 216 13.66 -10.05 -2.77
CA MET A 216 13.57 -11.40 -2.21
C MET A 216 14.44 -11.51 -0.96
N VAL A 217 13.81 -11.61 0.21
CA VAL A 217 14.46 -11.86 1.49
C VAL A 217 14.43 -13.35 1.76
N GLN A 218 15.61 -13.97 1.74
CA GLN A 218 15.77 -15.38 2.07
C GLN A 218 15.54 -15.60 3.56
N SER A 219 14.83 -16.68 3.91
CA SER A 219 14.73 -17.14 5.29
C SER A 219 14.63 -18.67 5.33
N GLU A 220 14.73 -19.23 6.54
CA GLU A 220 14.78 -20.67 6.80
C GLU A 220 13.49 -21.41 6.43
N THR A 221 12.34 -20.73 6.45
CA THR A 221 11.04 -21.35 6.13
C THR A 221 10.59 -21.05 4.70
N GLU A 222 10.58 -19.79 4.30
CA GLU A 222 10.07 -19.32 3.01
C GLU A 222 10.71 -17.99 2.61
N ASN A 223 10.90 -17.79 1.29
CA ASN A 223 11.36 -16.52 0.74
C ASN A 223 10.21 -15.51 0.73
N ILE A 224 10.48 -14.26 1.14
CA ILE A 224 9.47 -13.19 1.13
C ILE A 224 9.90 -12.10 0.17
N SER A 225 8.99 -11.70 -0.71
CA SER A 225 9.16 -10.51 -1.53
C SER A 225 8.71 -9.27 -0.75
N VAL A 226 9.60 -8.32 -0.49
CA VAL A 226 9.29 -7.06 0.21
C VAL A 226 9.46 -5.85 -0.70
N LEU A 227 8.43 -5.00 -0.71
CA LEU A 227 8.44 -3.74 -1.45
C LEU A 227 8.80 -2.58 -0.54
N GLY A 228 9.77 -1.77 -0.99
CA GLY A 228 10.06 -0.49 -0.38
C GLY A 228 8.88 0.49 -0.42
N VAL A 229 8.92 1.58 0.36
CA VAL A 229 7.82 2.55 0.41
C VAL A 229 7.57 3.18 -0.97
N THR A 230 8.63 3.56 -1.69
CA THR A 230 8.48 4.18 -3.03
C THR A 230 7.97 3.16 -4.05
N SER A 231 8.48 1.93 -4.05
CA SER A 231 8.00 0.83 -4.91
C SER A 231 6.53 0.51 -4.65
N MET A 232 6.13 0.41 -3.38
CA MET A 232 4.74 0.24 -2.99
C MET A 232 3.85 1.38 -3.50
N LYS A 233 4.28 2.64 -3.33
CA LYS A 233 3.53 3.80 -3.84
C LYS A 233 3.42 3.75 -5.36
N LEU A 234 4.50 3.43 -6.08
CA LEU A 234 4.48 3.24 -7.53
C LEU A 234 3.50 2.16 -7.97
N GLN A 235 3.52 1.00 -7.32
CA GLN A 235 2.56 -0.07 -7.61
C GLN A 235 1.12 0.39 -7.40
N THR A 236 0.83 1.14 -6.32
CA THR A 236 -0.51 1.68 -6.11
C THR A 236 -0.89 2.71 -7.18
N PHE A 237 0.04 3.57 -7.61
CA PHE A 237 -0.23 4.60 -8.59
C PHE A 237 -0.41 4.04 -10.00
N GLY A 238 0.51 3.20 -10.43
CA GLY A 238 0.53 2.60 -11.76
C GLY A 238 -0.55 1.54 -11.90
N GLY A 239 -0.68 0.64 -10.92
CA GLY A 239 -1.69 -0.43 -10.95
C GLY A 239 -3.12 0.10 -10.90
N ILE A 240 -3.41 1.16 -10.12
CA ILE A 240 -4.74 1.79 -10.15
C ILE A 240 -5.02 2.42 -11.51
N LEU A 241 -4.05 3.11 -12.12
CA LEU A 241 -4.24 3.70 -13.44
C LEU A 241 -4.41 2.63 -14.53
N LEU A 242 -3.62 1.56 -14.48
CA LEU A 242 -3.72 0.45 -15.43
C LEU A 242 -5.04 -0.30 -15.27
N GLY A 243 -5.46 -0.56 -14.02
CA GLY A 243 -6.76 -1.12 -13.69
C GLY A 243 -7.93 -0.26 -14.18
N GLN A 244 -7.83 1.06 -14.04
CA GLN A 244 -8.79 2.01 -14.61
C GLN A 244 -8.91 1.88 -16.14
N MET A 245 -7.77 1.78 -16.83
CA MET A 245 -7.78 1.68 -18.29
C MET A 245 -8.42 0.36 -18.77
N TYR A 246 -8.11 -0.75 -18.11
CA TYR A 246 -8.76 -2.03 -18.40
C TYR A 246 -10.25 -2.02 -18.04
N PHE A 247 -10.62 -1.31 -16.99
CA PHE A 247 -12.01 -1.11 -16.61
C PHE A 247 -12.78 -0.35 -17.70
N ASP A 248 -12.21 0.74 -18.23
CA ASP A 248 -12.80 1.53 -19.32
C ASP A 248 -12.95 0.69 -20.61
N GLU A 249 -12.07 -0.28 -20.82
CA GLU A 249 -12.12 -1.27 -21.91
C GLU A 249 -13.10 -2.44 -21.65
N SER A 250 -13.81 -2.44 -20.52
CA SER A 250 -14.63 -3.57 -20.04
C SER A 250 -13.87 -4.90 -19.91
N ASN A 251 -12.54 -4.85 -19.79
CA ASN A 251 -11.70 -6.00 -19.52
C ASN A 251 -11.68 -6.28 -18.00
N TRP A 252 -12.79 -6.84 -17.51
CA TRP A 252 -13.03 -7.03 -16.08
C TRP A 252 -11.95 -7.86 -15.39
N GLN A 253 -11.45 -8.90 -16.06
CA GLN A 253 -10.42 -9.78 -15.50
C GLN A 253 -9.14 -9.01 -15.21
N LYS A 254 -8.61 -8.27 -16.20
CA LYS A 254 -7.38 -7.48 -16.01
C LYS A 254 -7.58 -6.29 -15.08
N ALA A 255 -8.76 -5.65 -15.13
CA ALA A 255 -9.11 -4.57 -14.22
C ALA A 255 -9.08 -5.07 -12.76
N GLU A 256 -9.69 -6.22 -12.48
CA GLU A 256 -9.66 -6.84 -11.16
C GLU A 256 -8.23 -7.19 -10.74
N GLU A 257 -7.44 -7.81 -11.60
CA GLU A 257 -6.04 -8.21 -11.32
C GLU A 257 -5.18 -7.00 -10.90
N GLU A 258 -5.14 -5.95 -11.73
CA GLU A 258 -4.31 -4.77 -11.46
C GLU A 258 -4.78 -3.96 -10.25
N LEU A 259 -6.10 -3.81 -10.07
CA LEU A 259 -6.65 -3.15 -8.89
C LEU A 259 -6.38 -3.94 -7.61
N SER A 260 -6.49 -5.28 -7.69
CA SER A 260 -6.22 -6.17 -6.56
C SER A 260 -4.78 -6.07 -6.10
N GLU A 261 -3.82 -6.18 -7.04
CA GLU A 261 -2.40 -6.05 -6.73
C GLU A 261 -2.07 -4.67 -6.16
N ALA A 262 -2.60 -3.60 -6.75
CA ALA A 262 -2.37 -2.24 -6.29
C ALA A 262 -2.88 -2.02 -4.86
N ILE A 263 -4.04 -2.56 -4.52
CA ILE A 263 -4.61 -2.50 -3.17
C ILE A 263 -3.76 -3.32 -2.20
N LEU A 264 -3.42 -4.56 -2.57
CA LEU A 264 -2.61 -5.49 -1.75
C LEU A 264 -1.24 -4.93 -1.43
N ALA A 265 -0.59 -4.23 -2.37
CA ALA A 265 0.72 -3.61 -2.16
C ALA A 265 0.76 -2.70 -0.91
N SER A 266 -0.35 -2.00 -0.63
CA SER A 266 -0.48 -1.07 0.51
C SER A 266 -1.04 -1.71 1.78
N ARG A 267 -1.46 -2.98 1.73
CA ARG A 267 -2.09 -3.67 2.87
C ARG A 267 -1.16 -3.64 4.08
N GLY A 268 -1.71 -3.33 5.25
CA GLY A 268 -0.95 -3.29 6.52
C GLY A 268 0.08 -2.16 6.65
N SER A 269 0.36 -1.39 5.59
CA SER A 269 1.29 -0.26 5.63
C SER A 269 0.73 0.97 6.36
N GLY A 270 -0.60 1.01 6.50
CA GLY A 270 -1.35 2.16 7.02
C GLY A 270 -1.33 3.40 6.13
N LEU A 271 -0.97 3.24 4.86
CA LEU A 271 -1.10 4.28 3.84
C LEU A 271 -2.57 4.66 3.66
N LYS A 272 -2.92 5.90 4.00
CA LYS A 272 -4.27 6.44 3.81
C LYS A 272 -4.28 7.43 2.65
N SER A 273 -5.04 7.16 1.61
CA SER A 273 -5.20 8.09 0.49
C SER A 273 -6.54 7.91 -0.19
N GLN A 274 -7.12 9.03 -0.61
CA GLN A 274 -8.35 9.06 -1.40
C GLN A 274 -8.25 8.26 -2.70
N ARG A 275 -7.03 8.01 -3.24
CA ARG A 275 -6.83 7.22 -4.47
C ARG A 275 -7.49 5.83 -4.40
N PHE A 276 -7.59 5.25 -3.21
CA PHE A 276 -8.15 3.90 -3.04
C PHE A 276 -9.66 3.87 -3.12
N TYR A 277 -10.35 5.01 -2.97
CA TYR A 277 -11.81 5.06 -3.10
C TYR A 277 -12.24 4.55 -4.48
N GLN A 278 -11.68 5.13 -5.54
CA GLN A 278 -12.00 4.75 -6.91
C GLN A 278 -11.56 3.31 -7.21
N ALA A 279 -10.40 2.89 -6.68
CA ALA A 279 -9.89 1.54 -6.86
C ALA A 279 -10.84 0.48 -6.29
N TYR A 280 -11.32 0.66 -5.06
CA TYR A 280 -12.30 -0.26 -4.47
C TYR A 280 -13.66 -0.22 -5.17
N LEU A 281 -14.09 0.96 -5.63
CA LEU A 281 -15.34 1.11 -6.38
C LEU A 281 -15.32 0.26 -7.65
N GLN A 282 -14.22 0.36 -8.42
CA GLN A 282 -14.03 -0.33 -9.69
C GLN A 282 -13.71 -1.80 -9.51
N LEU A 283 -12.94 -2.16 -8.49
CA LEU A 283 -12.73 -3.55 -8.12
C LEU A 283 -14.08 -4.23 -7.86
N GLY A 284 -14.96 -3.56 -7.10
CA GLY A 284 -16.30 -4.07 -6.85
C GLY A 284 -17.11 -4.32 -8.12
N MET A 285 -17.08 -3.38 -9.06
CA MET A 285 -17.76 -3.48 -10.35
C MET A 285 -17.16 -4.58 -11.25
N ALA A 286 -15.83 -4.61 -11.39
CA ALA A 286 -15.13 -5.62 -12.19
C ALA A 286 -15.38 -7.04 -11.66
N SER A 287 -15.36 -7.22 -10.33
CA SER A 287 -15.68 -8.50 -9.69
C SER A 287 -17.15 -8.88 -9.82
N TYR A 288 -18.07 -7.90 -9.79
CA TYR A 288 -19.50 -8.14 -10.00
C TYR A 288 -19.78 -8.72 -11.40
N TYR A 289 -19.19 -8.13 -12.45
CA TYR A 289 -19.33 -8.65 -13.82
C TYR A 289 -18.72 -10.05 -14.01
N GLN A 290 -17.78 -10.43 -13.14
CA GLN A 290 -17.21 -11.78 -13.09
C GLN A 290 -17.95 -12.73 -12.13
N GLN A 291 -19.06 -12.31 -11.53
CA GLN A 291 -19.84 -13.09 -10.55
C GLN A 291 -19.05 -13.48 -9.28
N LYS A 292 -18.00 -12.73 -8.94
CA LYS A 292 -17.22 -12.86 -7.71
C LYS A 292 -17.91 -12.08 -6.58
N TRP A 293 -19.07 -12.56 -6.15
CA TRP A 293 -20.01 -11.81 -5.31
C TRP A 293 -19.42 -11.30 -3.99
N CYS A 294 -18.65 -12.13 -3.29
CA CYS A 294 -18.01 -11.69 -2.04
C CYS A 294 -17.01 -10.56 -2.26
N LEU A 295 -16.13 -10.71 -3.25
CA LEU A 295 -15.14 -9.68 -3.59
C LEU A 295 -15.82 -8.38 -4.02
N ALA A 296 -16.89 -8.47 -4.80
CA ALA A 296 -17.70 -7.33 -5.20
C ALA A 296 -18.28 -6.57 -4.00
N ALA A 297 -19.01 -7.28 -3.13
CA ALA A 297 -19.65 -6.70 -1.96
C ALA A 297 -18.64 -6.10 -0.98
N LYS A 298 -17.54 -6.82 -0.67
CA LYS A 298 -16.51 -6.33 0.26
C LYS A 298 -15.75 -5.14 -0.28
N SER A 299 -15.52 -5.07 -1.58
CA SER A 299 -14.93 -3.89 -2.22
C SER A 299 -15.85 -2.67 -2.07
N TRP A 300 -17.15 -2.81 -2.32
CA TRP A 300 -18.11 -1.70 -2.15
C TRP A 300 -18.35 -1.31 -0.69
N GLU A 301 -18.34 -2.24 0.26
CA GLU A 301 -18.32 -1.93 1.70
C GLU A 301 -17.13 -1.02 2.03
N LYS A 302 -15.95 -1.36 1.50
CA LYS A 302 -14.74 -0.57 1.74
C LYS A 302 -14.79 0.79 1.05
N ALA A 303 -15.31 0.86 -0.17
CA ALA A 303 -15.56 2.12 -0.87
C ALA A 303 -16.54 3.03 -0.12
N LYS A 304 -17.63 2.50 0.47
CA LYS A 304 -18.58 3.26 1.31
C LYS A 304 -17.91 3.85 2.56
N ILE A 305 -17.01 3.08 3.20
CA ILE A 305 -16.23 3.57 4.35
C ILE A 305 -15.34 4.75 3.94
N LEU A 306 -14.60 4.60 2.84
CA LEU A 306 -13.72 5.67 2.33
C LEU A 306 -14.52 6.89 1.86
N ALA A 307 -15.68 6.68 1.23
CA ALA A 307 -16.58 7.77 0.83
C ALA A 307 -16.98 8.64 2.02
N LYS A 308 -17.34 8.01 3.15
CA LYS A 308 -17.64 8.73 4.39
C LYS A 308 -16.41 9.44 4.98
N GLU A 309 -15.26 8.78 4.99
CA GLU A 309 -14.00 9.34 5.51
C GLU A 309 -13.57 10.60 4.75
N TYR A 310 -13.68 10.58 3.42
CA TYR A 310 -13.26 11.67 2.53
C TYR A 310 -14.40 12.59 2.08
N GLN A 311 -15.61 12.45 2.63
CA GLN A 311 -16.79 13.25 2.29
C GLN A 311 -17.14 13.22 0.78
N ILE A 312 -17.05 12.03 0.18
CA ILE A 312 -17.41 11.76 -1.22
C ILE A 312 -18.79 11.11 -1.25
N ASN A 313 -19.60 11.44 -2.26
CA ASN A 313 -20.87 10.76 -2.48
C ASN A 313 -20.64 9.37 -3.07
N PHE A 314 -21.22 8.35 -2.43
CA PHE A 314 -21.25 7.00 -2.97
C PHE A 314 -22.32 6.91 -4.07
N PRO A 315 -22.05 6.29 -5.24
CA PRO A 315 -23.01 6.24 -6.35
C PRO A 315 -24.28 5.46 -5.98
N GLU A 316 -25.43 6.11 -6.08
CA GLU A 316 -26.74 5.49 -5.80
C GLU A 316 -27.05 4.31 -6.74
N GLN A 317 -26.51 4.36 -7.96
CA GLN A 317 -26.66 3.31 -8.97
C GLN A 317 -26.07 1.96 -8.54
N LEU A 318 -25.19 1.96 -7.54
CA LEU A 318 -24.60 0.75 -6.99
C LEU A 318 -25.41 0.15 -5.84
N ALA A 319 -26.53 0.76 -5.42
CA ALA A 319 -27.36 0.22 -4.34
C ALA A 319 -27.91 -1.18 -4.68
N GLU A 320 -28.62 -1.32 -5.79
CA GLU A 320 -29.21 -2.62 -6.19
C GLU A 320 -28.14 -3.68 -6.51
N PRO A 321 -27.07 -3.41 -7.30
CA PRO A 321 -25.99 -4.39 -7.51
C PRO A 321 -25.33 -4.82 -6.21
N PHE A 322 -25.17 -3.91 -5.25
CA PHE A 322 -24.55 -4.23 -3.97
C PHE A 322 -25.45 -5.13 -3.13
N ASP A 323 -26.74 -4.83 -3.00
CA ASP A 323 -27.70 -5.68 -2.28
C ASP A 323 -27.77 -7.08 -2.92
N TYR A 324 -27.76 -7.14 -4.26
CA TYR A 324 -27.71 -8.40 -4.98
C TYR A 324 -26.44 -9.20 -4.66
N ALA A 325 -25.26 -8.58 -4.73
CA ALA A 325 -24.00 -9.25 -4.41
C ALA A 325 -23.98 -9.76 -2.96
N GLN A 326 -24.49 -8.98 -2.01
CA GLN A 326 -24.61 -9.40 -0.60
C GLN A 326 -25.54 -10.61 -0.43
N SER A 327 -26.63 -10.70 -1.21
CA SER A 327 -27.56 -11.83 -1.15
C SER A 327 -26.98 -13.18 -1.60
N LYS A 328 -25.79 -13.17 -2.23
CA LYS A 328 -25.12 -14.35 -2.81
C LYS A 328 -23.96 -14.90 -1.98
N ILE A 329 -23.63 -14.26 -0.85
CA ILE A 329 -22.52 -14.62 0.05
C ILE A 329 -23.05 -15.50 1.17
#